data_AF-A0A9D0DID9-F1
#
_entry.id   AF-A0A9D0DID9-F1
#
_cell.length_a   1.000
_cell.length_b   1.000
_cell.length_c   1.000
_cell.angle_alpha   90.00
_cell.angle_beta   90.00
_cell.angle_gamma   90.00
#
_symmetry.space_group_name_H-M   'P 1'
#
loop_
_entity.id
_entity.type
_entity.pdbx_description
1 polymer ?
#
loop_
_entity_poly.entity_id
_entity_poly.type
_entity_poly.pdbx_seq_one_letter_code
_entity_poly.pdbx_strand_id
1 'polypeptide(L)'
;GWAIPGGFVDYGESYEQAAIREAKEETGLKVELVRQFHTYSNPDRDPRLHTASTVFIARADGIPRGGDDALQAKIFKQKNLPTLVFDHSRIIEEYFNNKY
;
A
#
# COMPACT_ATOMS: atom_id res chain seq x y z
N GLY A 1 2.82 1.12 13.26
CA GLY A 1 3.19 2.44 12.69
C GLY A 1 2.30 2.72 11.51
N TRP A 2 2.63 3.69 10.66
CA TRP A 2 1.85 3.95 9.43
C TRP A 2 2.30 3.05 8.30
N ALA A 3 1.38 2.63 7.44
CA ALA A 3 1.64 1.77 6.29
C ALA A 3 0.95 2.31 5.02
N ILE A 4 1.43 1.87 3.86
CA ILE A 4 0.68 1.96 2.60
C ILE A 4 -0.45 0.94 2.70
N PRO A 5 -1.67 1.24 2.25
CA PRO A 5 -2.76 0.27 2.32
C PRO A 5 -2.43 -1.02 1.56
N GLY A 6 -2.75 -2.17 2.14
CA GLY A 6 -2.48 -3.47 1.54
C GLY A 6 -2.50 -4.63 2.53
N GLY A 7 -2.75 -5.82 1.99
CA GLY A 7 -2.77 -7.07 2.72
C GLY A 7 -2.38 -8.25 1.84
N PHE A 8 -2.73 -9.46 2.29
CA PHE A 8 -2.40 -10.68 1.56
C PHE A 8 -3.38 -10.93 0.41
N VAL A 9 -2.88 -11.64 -0.60
CA VAL A 9 -3.72 -12.14 -1.70
C VAL A 9 -4.44 -13.40 -1.24
N ASP A 10 -5.76 -13.38 -1.33
CA ASP A 10 -6.66 -14.51 -1.06
C ASP A 10 -6.67 -15.54 -2.20
N TYR A 11 -7.11 -16.75 -1.89
CA TYR A 11 -7.26 -17.79 -2.90
C TYR A 11 -8.30 -17.40 -3.95
N GLY A 12 -7.88 -17.38 -5.21
CA GLY A 12 -8.75 -17.11 -6.35
C GLY A 12 -8.83 -15.63 -6.74
N GLU A 13 -8.07 -14.74 -6.10
CA GLU A 13 -7.97 -13.34 -6.51
C GLU A 13 -6.62 -13.01 -7.17
N SER A 14 -6.61 -11.99 -8.05
CA SER A 14 -5.39 -11.42 -8.62
C SER A 14 -4.79 -10.34 -7.70
N TYR A 15 -3.54 -9.94 -7.96
CA TYR A 15 -2.92 -8.83 -7.23
C TYR A 15 -3.70 -7.51 -7.37
N GLU A 16 -4.29 -7.26 -8.53
CA GLU A 16 -5.13 -6.09 -8.78
C GLU A 16 -6.41 -6.14 -7.94
N GLN A 17 -7.05 -7.31 -7.85
CA GLN A 17 -8.25 -7.50 -7.06
C GLN A 17 -7.95 -7.30 -5.57
N ALA A 18 -6.86 -7.90 -5.07
CA ALA A 18 -6.38 -7.70 -3.71
C ALA A 18 -6.11 -6.22 -3.42
N ALA A 19 -5.35 -5.53 -4.27
CA ALA A 19 -5.01 -4.12 -4.07
C ALA A 19 -6.26 -3.20 -4.01
N ILE A 20 -7.29 -3.48 -4.81
CA ILE A 20 -8.56 -2.75 -4.78
C ILE A 20 -9.36 -3.06 -3.51
N ARG A 21 -9.43 -4.34 -3.13
CA ARG A 21 -10.14 -4.82 -1.94
C ARG A 21 -9.53 -4.23 -0.66
N GLU A 22 -8.24 -4.42 -0.46
CA GLU A 22 -7.48 -3.95 0.70
C GLU A 22 -7.54 -2.42 0.85
N ALA A 23 -7.35 -1.68 -0.25
CA ALA A 23 -7.47 -0.23 -0.21
C ALA A 23 -8.87 0.23 0.25
N LYS A 24 -9.92 -0.49 -0.15
CA LYS A 24 -11.29 -0.20 0.27
C LYS A 24 -11.53 -0.59 1.72
N GLU A 25 -11.00 -1.72 2.18
CA GLU A 25 -11.13 -2.20 3.56
C GLU A 25 -10.46 -1.24 4.56
N GLU A 26 -9.22 -0.85 4.29
CA GLU A 26 -8.43 -0.05 5.23
C GLU A 26 -8.69 1.46 5.16
N THR A 27 -9.18 1.97 4.01
CA THR A 27 -9.36 3.42 3.80
C THR A 27 -10.79 3.84 3.48
N GLY A 28 -11.68 2.90 3.17
CA GLY A 28 -13.03 3.18 2.68
C GLY A 28 -13.11 3.74 1.26
N LEU A 29 -11.97 3.97 0.59
CA LEU A 29 -11.94 4.55 -0.75
C LEU A 29 -12.01 3.48 -1.83
N LYS A 30 -12.74 3.77 -2.91
CA LYS A 30 -12.67 2.99 -4.14
C LYS A 30 -11.51 3.54 -4.97
N VAL A 31 -10.52 2.71 -5.23
CA VAL A 31 -9.34 3.07 -6.01
C VAL A 31 -9.46 2.61 -7.46
N GLU A 32 -8.94 3.42 -8.37
CA GLU A 32 -8.66 3.06 -9.77
C GLU A 32 -7.16 2.80 -9.90
N LEU A 33 -6.77 1.58 -10.28
CA LEU A 33 -5.36 1.26 -10.48
C LEU A 33 -4.87 1.90 -11.78
N VAL A 34 -3.79 2.68 -11.69
CA VAL A 34 -3.15 3.32 -12.84
C VAL A 34 -2.16 2.37 -13.51
N ARG A 35 -1.31 1.72 -12.69
CA ARG A 35 -0.36 0.69 -13.13
C ARG A 35 0.19 -0.10 -11.95
N GLN A 36 0.70 -1.30 -12.24
CA GLN A 36 1.65 -1.95 -11.35
C GLN A 36 2.94 -1.10 -11.25
N PHE A 37 3.44 -0.92 -10.03
CA PHE A 37 4.65 -0.17 -9.77
C PHE A 37 5.87 -1.09 -9.76
N HIS A 38 5.98 -1.94 -8.73
CA HIS A 38 7.09 -2.87 -8.57
C HIS A 38 6.73 -3.99 -7.59
N THR A 39 7.42 -5.13 -7.69
CA THR A 39 7.35 -6.22 -6.70
C THR A 39 8.59 -6.18 -5.82
N TYR A 40 8.37 -5.98 -4.53
CA TYR A 40 9.40 -5.96 -3.50
C TYR A 40 9.48 -7.33 -2.82
N SER A 41 10.63 -8.00 -2.97
CA SER A 41 10.83 -9.39 -2.51
C SER A 41 12.12 -9.58 -1.71
N ASN A 42 12.68 -8.51 -1.13
CA ASN A 42 13.82 -8.65 -0.23
C ASN A 42 13.43 -9.59 0.94
N PRO A 43 14.13 -10.70 1.21
CA PRO A 43 13.77 -11.65 2.27
C PRO A 43 13.61 -11.03 3.66
N ASP A 44 14.33 -9.93 3.93
CA ASP A 44 14.32 -9.25 5.23
C ASP A 44 13.30 -8.11 5.34
N ARG A 45 12.45 -7.91 4.33
CA ARG A 45 11.52 -6.76 4.29
C ARG A 45 10.43 -6.81 5.37
N ASP A 46 10.03 -8.02 5.75
CA ASP A 46 9.11 -8.26 6.85
C ASP A 46 9.76 -9.25 7.83
N PRO A 47 10.06 -8.84 9.07
CA PRO A 47 10.73 -9.70 10.05
C PRO A 47 9.85 -10.85 10.55
N ARG A 48 8.56 -10.87 10.20
CA ARG A 48 7.58 -11.87 10.67
C ARG A 48 7.47 -13.05 9.73
N LEU A 49 7.54 -12.81 8.41
CA LEU A 49 7.33 -13.81 7.37
C LEU A 49 8.05 -13.42 6.09
N HIS A 50 8.69 -14.38 5.42
CA HIS A 50 9.23 -14.19 4.07
C HIS A 50 8.08 -13.85 3.10
N THR A 51 7.99 -12.57 2.75
CA THR A 51 6.85 -11.99 2.03
C THR A 51 7.33 -11.22 0.82
N ALA A 52 6.68 -11.39 -0.33
CA ALA A 52 6.81 -10.49 -1.47
C ALA A 52 5.55 -9.60 -1.56
N SER A 53 5.74 -8.32 -1.86
CA SER A 53 4.64 -7.36 -2.03
C SER A 53 4.71 -6.71 -3.41
N THR A 54 3.64 -6.87 -4.19
CA THR A 54 3.44 -6.14 -5.45
C THR A 54 2.68 -4.86 -5.17
N VAL A 55 3.30 -3.71 -5.45
CA VAL A 55 2.74 -2.38 -5.19
C VAL A 55 2.11 -1.83 -6.47
N PHE A 56 1.00 -1.13 -6.33
CA PHE A 56 0.31 -0.44 -7.41
C PHE A 56 0.27 1.07 -7.17
N ILE A 57 0.33 1.84 -8.27
CA ILE A 57 -0.04 3.26 -8.24
C ILE A 57 -1.52 3.34 -8.57
N ALA A 58 -2.27 4.06 -7.75
CA ALA A 58 -3.72 4.19 -7.89
C ALA A 58 -4.18 5.64 -7.69
N ARG A 59 -5.40 5.93 -8.15
CA ARG A 59 -6.11 7.19 -7.93
C ARG A 59 -7.40 6.91 -7.18
N ALA A 60 -7.80 7.85 -6.34
CA ALA A 60 -9.10 7.83 -5.67
C ALA A 60 -9.50 9.25 -5.28
N ASP A 61 -10.81 9.46 -5.15
CA ASP A 61 -11.41 10.68 -4.64
C ASP A 61 -12.14 10.39 -3.32
N GLY A 62 -12.07 11.33 -2.39
CA GLY A 62 -12.78 11.26 -1.11
C GLY A 62 -11.89 11.51 0.10
N ILE A 63 -12.48 11.31 1.28
CA ILE A 63 -11.80 11.45 2.57
C ILE A 63 -11.63 10.04 3.15
N PRO A 64 -10.39 9.54 3.30
CA PRO A 64 -10.18 8.20 3.81
C PRO A 64 -10.59 8.11 5.27
N ARG A 65 -11.10 6.94 5.65
CA ARG A 65 -11.44 6.58 7.03
C ARG A 65 -10.85 5.21 7.31
N GLY A 66 -10.22 5.06 8.47
CA GLY A 66 -9.71 3.76 8.90
C GLY A 66 -10.86 2.76 8.96
N GLY A 67 -10.60 1.56 8.46
CA GLY A 67 -11.51 0.42 8.52
C GLY A 67 -10.72 -0.86 8.76
N ASP A 68 -11.43 -1.92 9.12
CA ASP A 68 -10.86 -3.23 9.43
C ASP A 68 -9.72 -3.14 10.47
N ASP A 69 -8.51 -3.54 10.10
CA ASP A 69 -7.33 -3.52 10.96
C ASP A 69 -6.73 -2.11 11.13
N ALA A 70 -7.13 -1.16 10.30
CA ALA A 70 -6.61 0.19 10.28
C ALA A 70 -7.38 1.11 11.24
N LEU A 71 -6.76 1.45 12.38
CA LEU A 71 -7.31 2.42 13.35
C LEU A 71 -7.63 3.79 12.71
N GLN A 72 -6.82 4.20 11.72
CA GLN A 72 -6.98 5.47 11.02
C GLN A 72 -6.40 5.40 9.62
N ALA A 73 -7.00 6.15 8.69
CA ALA A 73 -6.47 6.41 7.36
C ALA A 73 -6.38 7.92 7.14
N LYS A 74 -5.25 8.40 6.59
CA LYS A 74 -4.97 9.83 6.41
C LYS A 74 -4.22 10.08 5.11
N ILE A 75 -4.45 11.27 4.54
CA ILE A 75 -3.71 11.76 3.38
C ILE A 75 -2.48 12.52 3.87
N PHE A 76 -1.32 12.17 3.33
CA PHE A 76 -0.05 12.82 3.61
C PHE A 76 0.53 13.44 2.34
N LYS A 77 1.25 14.55 2.51
CA LYS A 77 2.08 15.13 1.44
C LYS A 77 3.49 14.55 1.56
N GLN A 78 4.26 14.51 0.48
CA GLN A 78 5.66 14.05 0.49
C GLN A 78 6.50 14.68 1.62
N LYS A 79 6.33 15.98 1.87
CA LYS A 79 7.03 16.73 2.92
C LYS A 79 6.56 16.45 4.36
N ASN A 80 5.50 15.67 4.52
CA ASN A 80 4.79 15.40 5.76
C ASN A 80 4.46 13.89 5.80
N LEU A 81 5.43 13.04 5.50
CA LEU A 81 5.23 11.61 5.65
C LEU A 81 5.43 11.24 7.13
N PRO A 82 4.57 10.39 7.70
CA PRO A 82 4.78 9.88 9.04
C PRO A 82 5.91 8.82 9.05
N THR A 83 6.29 8.35 10.24
CA THR A 83 7.15 7.16 10.34
C THR A 83 6.39 5.94 9.80
N LEU A 84 6.92 5.40 8.70
CA LEU A 84 6.38 4.23 8.02
C LEU A 84 7.00 2.93 8.56
N VAL A 85 6.24 1.84 8.56
CA VAL A 85 6.71 0.50 8.93
C VAL A 85 7.27 -0.26 7.73
N PHE A 86 8.03 -1.32 8.01
CA PHE A 86 8.67 -2.17 7.00
C PHE A 86 9.57 -1.36 6.05
N ASP A 87 9.57 -1.69 4.77
CA ASP A 87 10.29 -0.99 3.71
C ASP A 87 9.45 0.11 3.03
N HIS A 88 8.28 0.49 3.59
CA HIS A 88 7.36 1.41 2.94
C HIS A 88 7.93 2.82 2.72
N SER A 89 8.85 3.28 3.57
CA SER A 89 9.57 4.53 3.35
C SER A 89 10.38 4.51 2.06
N ARG A 90 11.06 3.39 1.78
CA ARG A 90 11.80 3.18 0.54
C ARG A 90 10.87 3.13 -0.67
N ILE A 91 9.73 2.42 -0.57
CA ILE A 91 8.74 2.34 -1.65
C ILE A 91 8.26 3.74 -2.06
N ILE A 92 7.91 4.57 -1.08
CA ILE A 92 7.45 5.95 -1.31
C ILE A 92 8.56 6.83 -1.90
N GLU A 93 9.80 6.69 -1.41
CA GLU A 93 10.96 7.39 -1.98
C GLU A 93 11.18 7.02 -3.45
N GLU A 94 11.12 5.73 -3.78
CA GLU A 94 11.29 5.24 -5.15
C GLU A 94 10.16 5.74 -6.08
N TYR A 95 8.92 5.82 -5.58
CA TYR A 95 7.79 6.43 -6.29
C TYR A 95 8.06 7.90 -6.66
N PHE A 96 8.47 8.73 -5.69
CA PHE A 96 8.73 10.15 -5.94
C PHE A 96 9.97 10.39 -6.81
N ASN A 97 10.92 9.46 -6.80
CA ASN A 97 12.13 9.53 -7.63
C ASN A 97 11.93 8.97 -9.04
N ASN A 98 10.70 8.56 -9.42
CA ASN A 98 10.39 7.92 -10.71
C ASN A 98 11.31 6.72 -11.01
N LYS A 99 11.67 5.97 -9.97
CA LYS A 99 12.35 4.70 -10.14
C LYS A 99 11.26 3.71 -10.56
N TYR A 100 11.36 3.17 -11.80
CA TYR A 100 10.40 2.28 -12.49
C TYR A 100 9.24 2.95 -13.23
#